data_AF-A0A0S7YJY1-F1
#
_entry.id   AF-A0A0S7YJY1-F1
#
_cell.length_a   1.000
_cell.length_b   1.000
_cell.length_c   1.000
_cell.angle_alpha   90.00
_cell.angle_beta   90.00
_cell.angle_gamma   90.00
#
_symmetry.space_group_name_H-M   'P 1'
#
loop_
_entity.id
_entity.type
_entity.pdbx_description
1 polymer ?
#
loop_
_entity_poly.entity_id
_entity_poly.type
_entity_poly.pdbx_seq_one_letter_code
_entity_poly.pdbx_strand_id
1 'polypeptide(L)'
;MILVLFEDSPASPHVSREEVQRALFDGPAPRGTITEAYLEMSLGALNVGGDVYGWARSTLPLDSVVGSQNSLGPDNRVGEYFLDALEQLDPDIDFTLYDNDGPDGVANSGDDDGFVDIVTFEYLEVAASCGGPAIWPHRSRMSSRTGAPYVTDDIGLNGQPIQVQDYLTQSATDCTGQTVQDAAVITHEFGHALGLPDWYHWVDPSIGPYGRRWVLGCWALMAAGSWGCGPVTDERPPYGPAHMVGYSKDYLGWLELVDPGEVWNQLVELPAIQTSGQALRIPLDDAGQEFLIAEFRDLIGFDHQLPGAGVLLYKQDDNGRLRPDPDSDQPYFLTMLEQDGNGSLVRMADEGGSRGEVGDAWGVGGVTGALDATTTPSLRMSDGTWSRVQIHEVTVEGDRARLVISTGRTPRLVAPTARAEVMQVRTFYEGVRIAGGIGPYEGVGALPPGFWFEGRGDRMLVAGSLTDDAPRTVTFAVRDSGGNVSNEVSLEVAATSPWLVSLGTLLQPFLESDEAPPTPGELTHLDDTGNGNGRYDVGDLRRWMRDNR
;
A
#
# COMPACT_ATOMS: atom_id res chain seq x y z
N MET A 1 29.86 3.60 11.85
CA MET A 1 30.08 3.57 10.38
C MET A 1 31.56 3.59 10.09
N ILE A 2 32.04 2.74 9.19
CA ILE A 2 33.45 2.61 8.81
C ILE A 2 33.60 2.88 7.31
N LEU A 3 34.45 3.84 6.94
CA LEU A 3 34.74 4.12 5.53
C LEU A 3 35.91 3.25 5.05
N VAL A 4 35.77 2.61 3.89
CA VAL A 4 36.77 1.64 3.39
C VAL A 4 37.12 1.92 1.94
N LEU A 5 38.41 1.98 1.64
CA LEU A 5 38.96 2.07 0.29
C LEU A 5 39.45 0.70 -0.16
N PHE A 6 39.26 0.37 -1.43
CA PHE A 6 39.96 -0.73 -2.09
C PHE A 6 41.45 -0.39 -2.23
N GLU A 7 42.27 -1.40 -2.52
CA GLU A 7 43.71 -1.22 -2.80
C GLU A 7 43.91 -0.17 -3.91
N ASP A 8 43.11 -0.27 -4.95
CA ASP A 8 43.16 0.53 -6.18
C ASP A 8 42.22 1.75 -6.18
N SER A 9 41.52 2.03 -5.08
CA SER A 9 40.79 3.30 -4.92
C SER A 9 41.75 4.50 -4.97
N PRO A 10 41.27 5.70 -5.39
CA PRO A 10 42.09 6.91 -5.38
C PRO A 10 42.84 7.15 -4.07
N ALA A 11 44.09 7.61 -4.16
CA ALA A 11 44.96 7.80 -2.98
C ALA A 11 44.39 8.80 -1.96
N SER A 12 43.63 9.79 -2.42
CA SER A 12 42.91 10.74 -1.59
C SER A 12 41.41 10.64 -1.91
N PRO A 13 40.58 10.20 -0.95
CA PRO A 13 39.13 10.19 -1.15
C PRO A 13 38.64 11.62 -1.30
N HIS A 14 37.77 11.84 -2.29
CA HIS A 14 37.20 13.16 -2.57
C HIS A 14 36.04 13.52 -1.62
N VAL A 15 35.58 12.54 -0.84
CA VAL A 15 34.62 12.69 0.26
C VAL A 15 35.36 12.48 1.59
N SER A 16 35.21 13.42 2.51
CA SER A 16 35.77 13.35 3.86
C SER A 16 34.83 12.67 4.86
N ARG A 17 35.41 12.13 5.93
CA ARG A 17 34.68 11.57 7.09
C ARG A 17 33.64 12.56 7.63
N GLU A 18 34.04 13.83 7.77
CA GLU A 18 33.20 14.89 8.31
C GLU A 18 32.05 15.28 7.37
N GLU A 19 32.20 15.07 6.05
CA GLU A 19 31.09 15.26 5.10
C GLU A 19 30.07 14.12 5.22
N VAL A 20 30.53 12.88 5.35
CA VAL A 20 29.64 11.71 5.57
C VAL A 20 28.91 11.82 6.91
N GLN A 21 29.63 12.11 8.01
CA GLN A 21 29.05 12.32 9.34
C GLN A 21 27.92 13.36 9.30
N ARG A 22 28.17 14.51 8.65
CA ARG A 22 27.19 15.59 8.54
C ARG A 22 26.01 15.22 7.67
N ALA A 23 26.24 14.54 6.55
CA ALA A 23 25.17 14.17 5.62
C ALA A 23 24.22 13.14 6.22
N LEU A 24 24.71 12.24 7.08
CA LEU A 24 23.96 11.08 7.54
C LEU A 24 23.46 11.15 8.97
N PHE A 25 24.12 11.89 9.86
CA PHE A 25 23.76 11.93 11.28
C PHE A 25 23.60 13.37 11.82
N ASP A 26 24.58 14.26 11.63
CA ASP A 26 24.58 15.56 12.34
C ASP A 26 23.65 16.61 11.71
N GLY A 27 23.57 16.64 10.37
CA GLY A 27 22.84 17.64 9.61
C GLY A 27 23.46 19.05 9.64
N PRO A 28 22.82 20.03 8.99
CA PRO A 28 21.66 19.85 8.11
C PRO A 28 22.05 19.15 6.80
N ALA A 29 21.20 18.24 6.33
CA ALA A 29 21.33 17.57 5.03
C ALA A 29 20.16 17.94 4.11
N PRO A 30 20.35 18.09 2.79
CA PRO A 30 19.29 18.54 1.88
C PRO A 30 17.99 17.72 1.91
N ARG A 31 18.08 16.43 2.24
CA ARG A 31 16.94 15.50 2.33
C ARG A 31 16.77 14.92 3.73
N GLY A 32 17.37 15.56 4.72
CA GLY A 32 17.41 15.10 6.10
C GLY A 32 18.43 13.98 6.36
N THR A 33 18.68 13.74 7.63
CA THR A 33 19.61 12.70 8.14
C THR A 33 18.87 11.42 8.53
N ILE A 34 19.61 10.34 8.80
CA ILE A 34 19.06 9.09 9.34
C ILE A 34 18.42 9.38 10.71
N THR A 35 19.07 10.20 11.54
CA THR A 35 18.59 10.64 12.84
C THR A 35 17.24 11.34 12.72
N GLU A 36 17.13 12.32 11.82
CA GLU A 36 15.87 13.06 11.60
C GLU A 36 14.77 12.14 11.06
N ALA A 37 15.10 11.25 10.11
CA ALA A 37 14.15 10.32 9.52
C ALA A 37 13.55 9.36 10.55
N TYR A 38 14.39 8.69 11.35
CA TYR A 38 13.91 7.76 12.37
C TYR A 38 13.20 8.46 13.53
N LEU A 39 13.63 9.66 13.92
CA LEU A 39 12.95 10.44 14.95
C LEU A 39 11.53 10.83 14.51
N GLU A 40 11.37 11.26 13.25
CA GLU A 40 10.06 11.59 12.67
C GLU A 40 9.19 10.34 12.49
N MET A 41 9.73 9.28 11.87
CA MET A 41 8.98 8.05 11.61
C MET A 41 8.53 7.35 12.90
N SER A 42 9.32 7.42 13.97
CA SER A 42 9.01 6.78 15.25
C SER A 42 8.21 7.66 16.21
N LEU A 43 7.90 8.91 15.82
CA LEU A 43 7.27 9.90 16.71
C LEU A 43 8.06 10.11 18.01
N GLY A 44 9.39 10.02 17.93
CA GLY A 44 10.30 10.14 19.07
C GLY A 44 10.53 8.86 19.87
N ALA A 45 9.94 7.72 19.49
CA ALA A 45 10.17 6.44 20.17
C ALA A 45 11.57 5.86 19.90
N LEU A 46 12.21 6.24 18.80
CA LEU A 46 13.57 5.85 18.45
C LEU A 46 14.40 7.08 18.07
N ASN A 47 15.60 7.18 18.64
CA ASN A 47 16.61 8.13 18.25
C ASN A 47 17.85 7.39 17.77
N VAL A 48 18.22 7.58 16.50
CA VAL A 48 19.38 6.91 15.90
C VAL A 48 20.54 7.91 15.83
N GLY A 49 21.62 7.60 16.55
CA GLY A 49 22.91 8.29 16.42
C GLY A 49 23.91 7.43 15.65
N GLY A 50 25.06 8.01 15.30
CA GLY A 50 26.14 7.25 14.71
C GLY A 50 27.41 8.06 14.55
N ASP A 51 28.56 7.38 14.65
CA ASP A 51 29.87 7.94 14.37
C ASP A 51 30.44 7.35 13.08
N VAL A 52 31.06 8.21 12.27
CA VAL A 52 31.77 7.83 11.06
C VAL A 52 33.26 7.78 11.36
N TYR A 53 33.88 6.64 11.11
CA TYR A 53 35.31 6.39 11.27
C TYR A 53 36.03 6.44 9.92
N GLY A 54 37.34 6.72 9.99
CA GLY A 54 38.14 7.14 8.84
C GLY A 54 38.23 6.11 7.71
N TRP A 55 38.78 6.57 6.59
CA TRP A 55 39.04 5.74 5.40
C TRP A 55 40.19 4.76 5.65
N ALA A 56 39.85 3.54 6.09
CA ALA A 56 40.79 2.42 6.08
C ALA A 56 41.02 1.95 4.65
N ARG A 57 42.24 1.57 4.29
CA ARG A 57 42.54 1.05 2.95
C ARG A 57 42.78 -0.44 3.03
N SER A 58 41.93 -1.22 2.39
CA SER A 58 42.14 -2.66 2.24
C SER A 58 43.31 -2.94 1.30
N THR A 59 43.92 -4.10 1.49
CA THR A 59 44.94 -4.68 0.61
C THR A 59 44.35 -5.33 -0.64
N LEU A 60 43.01 -5.34 -0.78
CA LEU A 60 42.30 -6.01 -1.86
C LEU A 60 41.83 -5.04 -2.94
N PRO A 61 42.11 -5.33 -4.23
CA PRO A 61 41.60 -4.53 -5.34
C PRO A 61 40.10 -4.76 -5.54
N LEU A 62 39.41 -3.76 -6.09
CA LEU A 62 37.96 -3.74 -6.28
C LEU A 62 37.44 -5.01 -6.99
N ASP A 63 38.09 -5.43 -8.07
CA ASP A 63 37.67 -6.58 -8.88
C ASP A 63 37.61 -7.90 -8.08
N SER A 64 38.58 -8.09 -7.19
CA SER A 64 38.66 -9.26 -6.30
C SER A 64 37.61 -9.23 -5.19
N VAL A 65 37.29 -8.02 -4.70
CA VAL A 65 36.28 -7.86 -3.66
C VAL A 65 34.89 -8.09 -4.22
N VAL A 66 34.56 -7.51 -5.38
CA VAL A 66 33.22 -7.56 -5.96
C VAL A 66 32.92 -8.89 -6.66
N GLY A 67 33.91 -9.58 -7.21
CA GLY A 67 33.72 -10.82 -7.95
C GLY A 67 32.78 -10.67 -9.16
N SER A 68 32.20 -11.77 -9.64
CA SER A 68 31.35 -11.78 -10.85
C SER A 68 29.94 -11.22 -10.65
N GLN A 69 29.49 -11.02 -9.40
CA GLN A 69 28.11 -10.67 -9.06
C GLN A 69 28.05 -9.58 -7.97
N ASN A 70 28.95 -8.60 -8.03
CA ASN A 70 28.93 -7.42 -7.15
C ASN A 70 28.79 -7.76 -5.64
N SER A 71 29.52 -8.78 -5.18
CA SER A 71 29.52 -9.33 -3.80
C SER A 71 28.29 -10.15 -3.38
N LEU A 72 27.39 -10.48 -4.31
CA LEU A 72 26.27 -11.39 -4.07
C LEU A 72 26.61 -12.85 -4.41
N GLY A 73 27.56 -13.07 -5.33
CA GLY A 73 28.03 -14.40 -5.74
C GLY A 73 29.06 -15.00 -4.80
N PRO A 74 29.39 -16.30 -4.91
CA PRO A 74 30.31 -16.99 -4.00
C PRO A 74 31.80 -16.70 -4.24
N ASP A 75 32.15 -16.04 -5.35
CA ASP A 75 33.53 -15.76 -5.81
C ASP A 75 34.06 -14.38 -5.38
N ASN A 76 33.38 -13.74 -4.43
CA ASN A 76 33.73 -12.42 -3.90
C ASN A 76 34.64 -12.51 -2.65
N ARG A 77 35.31 -11.42 -2.29
CA ARG A 77 36.15 -11.32 -1.08
C ARG A 77 35.71 -10.19 -0.13
N VAL A 78 34.41 -9.89 -0.09
CA VAL A 78 33.85 -8.79 0.70
C VAL A 78 34.08 -8.95 2.21
N GLY A 79 34.07 -10.19 2.71
CA GLY A 79 34.38 -10.46 4.12
C GLY A 79 35.82 -10.10 4.49
N GLU A 80 36.77 -10.49 3.64
CA GLU A 80 38.20 -10.17 3.83
C GLU A 80 38.45 -8.66 3.71
N TYR A 81 37.76 -7.99 2.79
CA TYR A 81 37.79 -6.54 2.64
C TYR A 81 37.35 -5.79 3.91
N PHE A 82 36.30 -6.25 4.58
CA PHE A 82 35.85 -5.67 5.85
C PHE A 82 36.76 -6.03 7.02
N LEU A 83 37.30 -7.25 7.06
CA LEU A 83 38.30 -7.65 8.07
C LEU A 83 39.54 -6.76 8.00
N ASP A 84 40.09 -6.52 6.81
CA ASP A 84 41.22 -5.61 6.60
C ASP A 84 40.96 -4.22 7.20
N ALA A 85 39.73 -3.71 7.08
CA ALA A 85 39.34 -2.41 7.61
C ALA A 85 39.17 -2.43 9.14
N LEU A 86 38.53 -3.47 9.68
CA LEU A 86 38.35 -3.64 11.12
C LEU A 86 39.71 -3.77 11.81
N GLU A 87 40.61 -4.64 11.34
CA GLU A 87 41.94 -4.83 11.93
C GLU A 87 42.77 -3.54 11.98
N GLN A 88 42.55 -2.61 11.03
CA GLN A 88 43.22 -1.30 11.01
C GLN A 88 42.64 -0.31 12.02
N LEU A 89 41.34 -0.38 12.26
CA LEU A 89 40.60 0.62 13.03
C LEU A 89 40.26 0.19 14.45
N ASP A 90 40.25 -1.10 14.74
CA ASP A 90 39.96 -1.69 16.06
C ASP A 90 40.77 -1.00 17.18
N PRO A 91 42.09 -0.75 17.04
CA PRO A 91 42.84 -0.07 18.10
C PRO A 91 42.41 1.38 18.41
N ASP A 92 41.61 2.00 17.52
CA ASP A 92 41.18 3.39 17.59
C ASP A 92 39.66 3.56 17.82
N ILE A 93 38.88 2.46 17.79
CA ILE A 93 37.43 2.46 17.97
C ILE A 93 37.11 1.73 19.27
N ASP A 94 36.40 2.39 20.19
CA ASP A 94 35.82 1.73 21.36
C ASP A 94 34.46 1.13 20.97
N PHE A 95 34.45 -0.17 20.66
CA PHE A 95 33.25 -0.89 20.26
C PHE A 95 32.27 -1.13 21.40
N THR A 96 32.67 -0.92 22.67
CA THR A 96 31.73 -1.01 23.80
C THR A 96 30.66 0.09 23.76
N LEU A 97 30.85 1.14 22.96
CA LEU A 97 29.88 2.22 22.80
C LEU A 97 28.69 1.87 21.88
N TYR A 98 28.75 0.73 21.19
CA TYR A 98 27.79 0.35 20.15
C TYR A 98 27.07 -0.98 20.40
N ASP A 99 27.18 -1.52 21.61
CA ASP A 99 26.44 -2.68 22.13
C ASP A 99 25.41 -2.11 23.11
N ASN A 100 24.23 -1.71 22.63
CA ASN A 100 23.24 -0.92 23.38
C ASN A 100 21.79 -1.38 23.11
N ASP A 101 21.61 -2.65 22.75
CA ASP A 101 20.34 -3.28 22.41
C ASP A 101 19.53 -3.75 23.62
N GLY A 102 20.10 -3.63 24.83
CA GLY A 102 19.46 -3.85 26.10
C GLY A 102 18.26 -2.91 26.35
N PRO A 103 17.21 -3.35 27.07
CA PRO A 103 16.06 -2.52 27.43
C PRO A 103 16.38 -1.19 28.12
N ASP A 104 17.54 -1.02 28.76
CA ASP A 104 17.92 0.24 29.40
C ASP A 104 18.48 1.31 28.43
N GLY A 105 18.86 0.90 27.21
CA GLY A 105 19.42 1.75 26.16
C GLY A 105 20.79 2.36 26.50
N VAL A 106 21.50 1.79 27.47
CA VAL A 106 22.84 2.22 27.89
C VAL A 106 23.86 1.25 27.31
N ALA A 107 24.81 1.75 26.54
CA ALA A 107 25.82 0.91 25.93
C ALA A 107 26.68 0.13 26.95
N ASN A 108 26.95 -1.15 26.65
CA ASN A 108 27.76 -2.09 27.41
C ASN A 108 27.34 -2.22 28.89
N SER A 109 26.04 -2.26 29.10
CA SER A 109 25.32 -2.52 30.33
C SER A 109 25.17 -4.03 30.60
N GLY A 110 24.35 -4.38 31.59
CA GLY A 110 24.19 -5.77 32.03
C GLY A 110 23.19 -6.58 31.20
N ASP A 111 22.44 -5.91 30.33
CA ASP A 111 21.37 -6.45 29.50
C ASP A 111 21.69 -6.49 28.01
N ASP A 112 22.85 -5.95 27.60
CA ASP A 112 23.35 -6.04 26.22
C ASP A 112 23.96 -7.42 25.90
N ASP A 113 24.00 -7.76 24.62
CA ASP A 113 24.30 -9.10 24.14
C ASP A 113 25.79 -9.34 23.81
N GLY A 114 26.62 -8.30 23.85
CA GLY A 114 28.05 -8.35 23.58
C GLY A 114 28.39 -8.22 22.09
N PHE A 115 27.45 -7.80 21.26
CA PHE A 115 27.64 -7.53 19.85
C PHE A 115 27.41 -6.05 19.54
N VAL A 116 28.15 -5.54 18.57
CA VAL A 116 27.84 -4.23 17.99
C VAL A 116 26.47 -4.30 17.32
N ASP A 117 25.52 -3.47 17.75
CA ASP A 117 24.15 -3.40 17.27
C ASP A 117 24.13 -3.32 15.73
N ILE A 118 24.86 -2.34 15.18
CA ILE A 118 24.92 -2.07 13.74
C ILE A 118 26.29 -1.49 13.37
N VAL A 119 26.98 -2.16 12.45
CA VAL A 119 28.09 -1.58 11.69
C VAL A 119 27.70 -1.38 10.23
N THR A 120 28.08 -0.25 9.66
CA THR A 120 27.98 0.04 8.23
C THR A 120 29.39 0.17 7.66
N PHE A 121 29.67 -0.52 6.55
CA PHE A 121 30.92 -0.37 5.78
C PHE A 121 30.64 0.36 4.48
N GLU A 122 31.23 1.55 4.31
CA GLU A 122 31.00 2.36 3.13
C GLU A 122 32.22 2.52 2.24
N TYR A 123 32.05 2.22 0.95
CA TYR A 123 33.11 2.31 -0.06
C TYR A 123 32.96 3.58 -0.92
N LEU A 124 34.03 4.06 -1.54
CA LEU A 124 34.04 5.33 -2.25
C LEU A 124 33.36 5.25 -3.63
N GLU A 125 33.43 4.11 -4.28
CA GLU A 125 33.03 3.91 -5.67
C GLU A 125 31.52 3.83 -5.84
N VAL A 126 31.02 4.12 -7.05
CA VAL A 126 29.58 4.04 -7.36
C VAL A 126 29.08 2.61 -7.19
N ALA A 127 28.03 2.46 -6.38
CA ALA A 127 27.40 1.17 -6.09
C ALA A 127 26.83 0.49 -7.34
N ALA A 128 26.81 -0.84 -7.35
CA ALA A 128 26.21 -1.61 -8.45
C ALA A 128 24.71 -1.35 -8.63
N SER A 129 24.01 -0.97 -7.56
CA SER A 129 22.59 -0.57 -7.61
C SER A 129 22.35 0.73 -8.39
N CYS A 130 23.39 1.51 -8.66
CA CYS A 130 23.40 2.69 -9.53
C CYS A 130 24.00 2.38 -10.92
N GLY A 131 24.24 1.11 -11.26
CA GLY A 131 24.97 0.70 -12.47
C GLY A 131 26.48 0.88 -12.38
N GLY A 132 27.02 1.14 -11.19
CA GLY A 132 28.45 1.26 -10.93
C GLY A 132 29.18 -0.09 -10.82
N PRO A 133 30.52 -0.07 -10.75
CA PRO A 133 31.33 -1.29 -10.75
C PRO A 133 31.46 -1.95 -9.36
N ALA A 134 31.08 -1.24 -8.29
CA ALA A 134 31.43 -1.62 -6.92
C ALA A 134 30.48 -2.67 -6.34
N ILE A 135 30.45 -2.76 -5.01
CA ILE A 135 29.60 -3.69 -4.26
C ILE A 135 28.11 -3.37 -4.54
N TRP A 136 27.26 -4.40 -4.56
CA TRP A 136 25.81 -4.22 -4.51
C TRP A 136 25.41 -4.00 -3.05
N PRO A 137 24.77 -2.88 -2.69
CA PRO A 137 24.42 -2.58 -1.30
C PRO A 137 23.54 -3.66 -0.68
N HIS A 138 23.88 -4.11 0.52
CA HIS A 138 23.17 -5.20 1.18
C HIS A 138 23.47 -5.26 2.68
N ARG A 139 22.64 -6.03 3.38
CA ARG A 139 22.88 -6.53 4.73
C ARG A 139 23.39 -7.97 4.70
N SER A 140 24.35 -8.30 5.57
CA SER A 140 24.72 -9.70 5.82
C SER A 140 25.38 -9.85 7.19
N ARG A 141 26.03 -10.99 7.39
CA ARG A 141 26.74 -11.36 8.61
C ARG A 141 28.20 -11.60 8.32
N MET A 142 29.09 -11.09 9.16
CA MET A 142 30.52 -11.39 9.15
C MET A 142 30.74 -12.90 9.14
N SER A 143 30.08 -13.65 10.03
CA SER A 143 30.21 -15.11 10.05
C SER A 143 29.76 -15.83 8.78
N SER A 144 28.83 -15.26 8.01
CA SER A 144 28.44 -15.80 6.71
C SER A 144 29.46 -15.52 5.61
N ARG A 145 30.32 -14.51 5.78
CA ARG A 145 31.37 -14.14 4.81
C ARG A 145 32.75 -14.68 5.18
N THR A 146 33.07 -14.80 6.47
CA THR A 146 34.42 -15.11 6.98
C THR A 146 34.46 -16.40 7.80
N GLY A 147 33.29 -16.95 8.18
CA GLY A 147 33.15 -18.16 8.99
C GLY A 147 32.99 -17.92 10.49
N ALA A 148 33.22 -16.70 10.99
CA ALA A 148 33.00 -16.31 12.39
C ALA A 148 32.70 -14.79 12.51
N PRO A 149 32.12 -14.33 13.62
CA PRO A 149 32.12 -12.90 13.94
C PRO A 149 33.55 -12.36 14.03
N TYR A 150 33.73 -11.05 13.80
CA TYR A 150 34.99 -10.39 14.15
C TYR A 150 35.03 -10.15 15.66
N VAL A 151 36.18 -10.42 16.28
CA VAL A 151 36.39 -10.27 17.73
C VAL A 151 37.28 -9.05 17.93
N THR A 152 36.75 -8.03 18.58
CA THR A 152 37.44 -6.77 18.88
C THR A 152 38.45 -6.95 20.02
N ASP A 153 39.29 -5.95 20.28
CA ASP A 153 40.13 -5.91 21.48
C ASP A 153 39.46 -5.24 22.70
N ASP A 154 38.22 -4.79 22.52
CA ASP A 154 37.38 -4.17 23.56
C ASP A 154 36.64 -5.19 24.40
N ILE A 155 36.79 -5.11 25.73
CA ILE A 155 36.18 -6.07 26.66
C ILE A 155 34.84 -5.51 27.18
N GLY A 156 33.76 -6.22 26.85
CA GLY A 156 32.43 -5.95 27.37
C GLY A 156 32.27 -6.24 28.87
N LEU A 157 31.17 -5.81 29.46
CA LEU A 157 30.88 -5.93 30.89
C LEU A 157 30.80 -7.40 31.35
N ASN A 158 30.42 -8.29 30.44
CA ASN A 158 30.40 -9.75 30.65
C ASN A 158 31.81 -10.39 30.70
N GLY A 159 32.88 -9.60 30.49
CA GLY A 159 34.27 -10.05 30.50
C GLY A 159 34.71 -10.80 29.25
N GLN A 160 33.90 -10.81 28.19
CA GLN A 160 34.26 -11.27 26.85
C GLN A 160 34.50 -10.08 25.92
N PRO A 161 35.26 -10.26 24.83
CA PRO A 161 35.40 -9.21 23.84
C PRO A 161 34.08 -8.93 23.12
N ILE A 162 33.84 -7.66 22.78
CA ILE A 162 32.73 -7.25 21.92
C ILE A 162 32.95 -7.83 20.52
N GLN A 163 31.86 -8.23 19.86
CA GLN A 163 31.92 -8.85 18.55
C GLN A 163 31.16 -8.06 17.48
N VAL A 164 31.69 -8.05 16.26
CA VAL A 164 31.00 -7.50 15.09
C VAL A 164 30.45 -8.66 14.27
N GLN A 165 29.12 -8.73 14.16
CA GLN A 165 28.43 -9.86 13.54
C GLN A 165 27.55 -9.43 12.38
N ASP A 166 26.54 -8.59 12.58
CA ASP A 166 25.67 -8.10 11.50
C ASP A 166 26.27 -6.82 10.90
N TYR A 167 26.22 -6.69 9.57
CA TYR A 167 26.73 -5.50 8.87
C TYR A 167 25.81 -5.05 7.73
N LEU A 168 25.87 -3.75 7.45
CA LEU A 168 25.32 -3.10 6.26
C LEU A 168 26.48 -2.63 5.36
N THR A 169 26.28 -2.56 4.04
CA THR A 169 27.27 -1.93 3.15
C THR A 169 26.63 -1.11 2.03
N GLN A 170 27.24 0.03 1.70
CA GLN A 170 26.75 1.00 0.72
C GLN A 170 27.90 1.87 0.18
N SER A 171 27.71 2.56 -0.94
CA SER A 171 28.66 3.60 -1.38
C SER A 171 28.51 4.87 -0.54
N ALA A 172 29.61 5.44 -0.06
CA ALA A 172 29.64 6.75 0.59
C ALA A 172 29.24 7.90 -0.35
N THR A 173 29.11 7.63 -1.66
CA THR A 173 28.75 8.61 -2.69
C THR A 173 27.40 8.30 -3.33
N ASP A 174 26.76 9.34 -3.87
CA ASP A 174 25.56 9.19 -4.68
C ASP A 174 25.83 8.43 -6.01
N CYS A 175 24.79 8.21 -6.81
CA CYS A 175 24.93 7.51 -8.09
C CYS A 175 25.82 8.25 -9.12
N THR A 176 26.23 9.50 -8.86
CA THR A 176 27.18 10.22 -9.72
C THR A 176 28.64 9.92 -9.34
N GLY A 177 28.87 9.43 -8.12
CA GLY A 177 30.20 9.19 -7.57
C GLY A 177 30.98 10.47 -7.27
N GLN A 178 30.31 11.63 -7.18
CA GLN A 178 30.96 12.93 -7.00
C GLN A 178 30.64 13.59 -5.66
N THR A 179 29.48 13.29 -5.08
CA THR A 179 29.03 13.89 -3.83
C THR A 179 28.60 12.80 -2.85
N VAL A 180 28.58 13.14 -1.56
CA VAL A 180 28.12 12.21 -0.52
C VAL A 180 26.70 11.76 -0.81
N GLN A 181 26.42 10.48 -0.55
CA GLN A 181 25.07 9.94 -0.63
C GLN A 181 24.09 10.66 0.31
N ASP A 182 22.80 10.53 0.03
CA ASP A 182 21.78 10.88 1.03
C ASP A 182 21.48 9.73 1.98
N ALA A 183 20.73 10.04 3.03
CA ALA A 183 20.34 9.06 4.04
C ALA A 183 19.36 8.00 3.51
N ALA A 184 18.76 8.14 2.33
CA ALA A 184 17.57 7.37 1.97
C ALA A 184 17.82 5.86 1.92
N VAL A 185 18.94 5.43 1.32
CA VAL A 185 19.22 4.00 1.19
C VAL A 185 19.68 3.39 2.50
N ILE A 186 20.52 4.08 3.26
CA ILE A 186 20.93 3.59 4.58
C ILE A 186 19.75 3.53 5.53
N THR A 187 18.82 4.49 5.45
CA THR A 187 17.60 4.46 6.26
C THR A 187 16.78 3.19 5.97
N HIS A 188 16.71 2.75 4.70
CA HIS A 188 16.13 1.45 4.33
C HIS A 188 16.90 0.27 4.91
N GLU A 189 18.23 0.22 4.74
CA GLU A 189 19.06 -0.88 5.25
C GLU A 189 19.02 -1.00 6.78
N PHE A 190 18.96 0.13 7.49
CA PHE A 190 18.78 0.19 8.94
C PHE A 190 17.43 -0.43 9.36
N GLY A 191 16.38 -0.31 8.51
CA GLY A 191 15.09 -0.94 8.77
C GLY A 191 15.20 -2.47 8.86
N HIS A 192 16.13 -3.08 8.13
CA HIS A 192 16.42 -4.51 8.28
C HIS A 192 17.14 -4.86 9.57
N ALA A 193 17.98 -3.96 10.11
CA ALA A 193 18.59 -4.15 11.42
C ALA A 193 17.53 -4.14 12.53
N LEU A 194 16.45 -3.37 12.35
CA LEU A 194 15.25 -3.41 13.19
C LEU A 194 14.34 -4.63 12.94
N GLY A 195 14.72 -5.55 12.06
CA GLY A 195 13.98 -6.79 11.80
C GLY A 195 12.90 -6.69 10.71
N LEU A 196 12.78 -5.57 10.00
CA LEU A 196 11.80 -5.46 8.91
C LEU A 196 12.27 -6.15 7.61
N PRO A 197 11.38 -6.84 6.87
CA PRO A 197 11.70 -7.39 5.57
C PRO A 197 11.65 -6.31 4.47
N ASP A 198 12.20 -6.61 3.29
CA ASP A 198 11.76 -5.91 2.08
C ASP A 198 10.29 -6.24 1.81
N TRP A 199 9.50 -5.20 1.52
CA TRP A 199 8.12 -5.33 1.11
C TRP A 199 7.95 -5.43 -0.41
N TYR A 200 9.01 -5.26 -1.20
CA TYR A 200 9.00 -5.52 -2.64
C TYR A 200 9.41 -6.98 -2.95
N HIS A 201 9.07 -7.46 -4.15
CA HIS A 201 9.33 -8.83 -4.59
C HIS A 201 10.21 -8.86 -5.86
N TRP A 202 11.40 -9.44 -5.72
CA TRP A 202 12.32 -9.73 -6.83
C TRP A 202 11.82 -10.96 -7.62
N VAL A 203 11.27 -10.74 -8.82
CA VAL A 203 10.76 -11.80 -9.70
C VAL A 203 11.82 -12.24 -10.70
N ASP A 204 12.46 -11.29 -11.39
CA ASP A 204 13.58 -11.54 -12.30
C ASP A 204 14.79 -10.69 -11.92
N PRO A 205 15.72 -11.23 -11.10
CA PRO A 205 16.93 -10.52 -10.71
C PRO A 205 17.86 -10.18 -11.89
N SER A 206 17.75 -10.88 -13.03
CA SER A 206 18.69 -10.74 -14.16
C SER A 206 18.53 -9.42 -14.91
N ILE A 207 17.35 -8.79 -14.79
CA ILE A 207 17.03 -7.50 -15.39
C ILE A 207 16.99 -6.35 -14.36
N GLY A 208 17.51 -6.60 -13.16
CA GLY A 208 17.67 -5.58 -12.13
C GLY A 208 16.32 -5.00 -11.66
N PRO A 209 16.22 -3.66 -11.43
CA PRO A 209 15.00 -3.03 -10.93
C PRO A 209 13.74 -3.26 -11.79
N TYR A 210 13.90 -3.56 -13.08
CA TYR A 210 12.78 -3.84 -14.00
C TYR A 210 12.05 -5.14 -13.67
N GLY A 211 12.76 -6.11 -13.06
CA GLY A 211 12.22 -7.42 -12.68
C GLY A 211 11.66 -7.47 -11.26
N ARG A 212 11.33 -6.31 -10.68
CA ARG A 212 10.71 -6.20 -9.36
C ARG A 212 9.21 -5.93 -9.49
N ARG A 213 8.43 -6.54 -8.60
CA ARG A 213 7.10 -6.07 -8.20
C ARG A 213 7.28 -5.24 -6.94
N TRP A 214 6.82 -3.99 -6.93
CA TRP A 214 7.08 -3.06 -5.82
C TRP A 214 6.13 -3.19 -4.64
N VAL A 215 5.00 -3.87 -4.84
CA VAL A 215 3.96 -4.33 -3.88
C VAL A 215 3.34 -3.22 -3.02
N LEU A 216 4.15 -2.48 -2.27
CA LEU A 216 3.76 -1.27 -1.52
C LEU A 216 4.26 0.03 -2.18
N GLY A 217 5.13 -0.06 -3.20
CA GLY A 217 5.57 1.10 -3.98
C GLY A 217 6.45 2.08 -3.19
N CYS A 218 6.50 3.32 -3.65
CA CYS A 218 7.28 4.40 -3.06
C CYS A 218 6.68 4.95 -1.76
N TRP A 219 5.48 4.48 -1.41
CA TRP A 219 4.77 4.79 -0.19
C TRP A 219 5.41 4.19 1.06
N ALA A 220 6.22 3.13 0.91
CA ALA A 220 6.86 2.43 2.00
C ALA A 220 8.38 2.47 1.88
N LEU A 221 9.08 2.89 2.94
CA LEU A 221 10.54 2.88 3.02
C LEU A 221 11.13 1.51 2.66
N MET A 222 10.58 0.44 3.24
CA MET A 222 11.01 -0.95 2.98
C MET A 222 10.56 -1.49 1.62
N ALA A 223 9.92 -0.67 0.77
CA ALA A 223 9.63 -0.96 -0.62
C ALA A 223 10.45 -0.04 -1.55
N ALA A 224 9.81 0.85 -2.31
CA ALA A 224 10.48 1.80 -3.21
C ALA A 224 10.70 3.19 -2.57
N GLY A 225 10.44 3.35 -1.26
CA GLY A 225 10.48 4.64 -0.57
C GLY A 225 11.86 5.32 -0.48
N SER A 226 12.93 4.63 -0.89
CA SER A 226 14.29 5.17 -1.08
C SER A 226 14.74 5.22 -2.55
N TRP A 227 13.81 4.95 -3.47
CA TRP A 227 14.05 4.82 -4.92
C TRP A 227 13.14 5.72 -5.77
N GLY A 228 12.05 6.26 -5.21
CA GLY A 228 11.13 7.14 -5.91
C GLY A 228 9.94 6.45 -6.55
N CYS A 229 9.05 7.26 -7.11
CA CYS A 229 7.76 6.83 -7.65
C CYS A 229 7.76 6.80 -9.19
N GLY A 230 6.66 6.31 -9.76
CA GLY A 230 6.39 6.31 -11.20
C GLY A 230 7.06 5.16 -11.95
N PRO A 231 7.16 5.25 -13.29
CA PRO A 231 7.75 4.21 -14.12
C PRO A 231 9.17 3.83 -13.67
N VAL A 232 9.54 2.57 -13.88
CA VAL A 232 10.92 2.12 -13.68
C VAL A 232 11.78 2.64 -14.84
N THR A 233 12.86 3.34 -14.50
CA THR A 233 13.78 3.96 -15.45
C THR A 233 15.22 3.65 -15.05
N ASP A 234 16.15 3.77 -16.00
CA ASP A 234 17.59 3.67 -15.73
C ASP A 234 18.09 4.82 -14.84
N GLU A 235 17.36 5.94 -14.82
CA GLU A 235 17.65 7.07 -13.95
C GLU A 235 17.15 6.80 -12.52
N ARG A 236 18.03 7.09 -11.55
CA ARG A 236 17.71 7.10 -10.12
C ARG A 236 17.88 8.51 -9.57
N PRO A 237 16.91 9.42 -9.81
CA PRO A 237 16.94 10.71 -9.15
C PRO A 237 16.86 10.50 -7.64
N PRO A 238 17.58 11.31 -6.84
CA PRO A 238 17.52 11.19 -5.39
C PRO A 238 16.09 11.37 -4.86
N TYR A 239 15.70 10.48 -3.95
CA TYR A 239 14.34 10.43 -3.42
C TYR A 239 14.31 9.86 -2.00
N GLY A 240 13.44 10.42 -1.18
CA GLY A 240 13.12 9.91 0.14
C GLY A 240 14.17 10.28 1.20
N PRO A 241 14.22 9.53 2.32
CA PRO A 241 13.38 8.36 2.60
C PRO A 241 11.90 8.73 2.79
N ALA A 242 10.95 7.97 2.23
CA ALA A 242 9.55 8.02 2.66
C ALA A 242 9.38 7.33 4.02
N HIS A 243 8.25 7.51 4.74
CA HIS A 243 8.11 6.78 6.02
C HIS A 243 7.90 5.27 5.83
N MET A 244 8.17 4.53 6.91
CA MET A 244 7.55 3.23 7.18
C MET A 244 6.02 3.29 7.10
N VAL A 245 5.41 2.17 6.69
CA VAL A 245 3.95 1.96 6.72
C VAL A 245 3.47 1.60 8.12
N GLY A 246 2.18 1.77 8.38
CA GLY A 246 1.53 1.50 9.66
C GLY A 246 1.82 0.12 10.20
N TYR A 247 1.83 -0.92 9.36
CA TYR A 247 2.27 -2.27 9.76
C TYR A 247 3.67 -2.27 10.37
N SER A 248 4.64 -1.67 9.69
CA SER A 248 6.03 -1.63 10.15
C SER A 248 6.18 -0.80 11.42
N LYS A 249 5.43 0.30 11.56
CA LYS A 249 5.44 1.14 12.77
C LYS A 249 4.82 0.40 13.97
N ASP A 250 3.75 -0.36 13.76
CA ASP A 250 3.11 -1.21 14.79
C ASP A 250 4.03 -2.36 15.21
N TYR A 251 4.62 -3.07 14.24
CA TYR A 251 5.59 -4.14 14.49
C TYR A 251 6.79 -3.69 15.33
N LEU A 252 7.29 -2.47 15.08
CA LEU A 252 8.39 -1.87 15.83
C LEU A 252 7.96 -1.21 17.16
N GLY A 253 6.67 -1.23 17.49
CA GLY A 253 6.14 -0.62 18.70
C GLY A 253 6.16 0.92 18.72
N TRP A 254 6.25 1.56 17.56
CA TRP A 254 6.22 3.03 17.44
C TRP A 254 4.80 3.60 17.47
N LEU A 255 3.80 2.77 17.17
CA LEU A 255 2.38 3.05 17.33
C LEU A 255 1.62 1.75 17.61
N GLU A 256 0.32 1.86 17.85
CA GLU A 256 -0.61 0.73 17.94
C GLU A 256 -1.73 0.93 16.91
N LEU A 257 -2.02 -0.08 16.10
CA LEU A 257 -3.15 -0.04 15.17
C LEU A 257 -4.49 -0.08 15.93
N VAL A 258 -5.42 0.80 15.54
CA VAL A 258 -6.71 0.93 16.22
C VAL A 258 -7.77 0.06 15.55
N ASP A 259 -8.33 -0.88 16.31
CA ASP A 259 -9.49 -1.67 15.88
C ASP A 259 -10.79 -0.83 16.01
N PRO A 260 -11.59 -0.64 14.93
CA PRO A 260 -12.84 0.13 15.00
C PRO A 260 -13.97 -0.63 15.71
N GLY A 261 -13.79 -1.92 16.03
CA GLY A 261 -14.82 -2.78 16.58
C GLY A 261 -15.94 -3.07 15.58
N GLU A 262 -17.14 -3.38 16.09
CA GLU A 262 -18.33 -3.67 15.28
C GLU A 262 -19.11 -2.38 15.00
N VAL A 263 -19.11 -1.93 13.74
CA VAL A 263 -19.72 -0.65 13.33
C VAL A 263 -20.55 -0.78 12.04
N TRP A 264 -21.48 0.17 11.86
CA TRP A 264 -22.38 0.23 10.70
C TRP A 264 -22.44 1.65 10.15
N ASN A 265 -22.02 1.84 8.90
CA ASN A 265 -22.01 3.13 8.22
C ASN A 265 -21.41 4.25 9.09
N GLN A 266 -20.30 3.93 9.74
CA GLN A 266 -19.65 4.78 10.73
C GLN A 266 -18.58 5.61 10.03
N LEU A 267 -18.62 6.92 10.25
CA LEU A 267 -17.54 7.81 9.89
C LEU A 267 -16.36 7.64 10.86
N VAL A 268 -15.18 7.41 10.32
CA VAL A 268 -13.90 7.45 11.01
C VAL A 268 -13.04 8.53 10.37
N GLU A 269 -12.43 9.38 11.18
CA GLU A 269 -11.55 10.45 10.73
C GLU A 269 -10.10 10.08 11.08
N LEU A 270 -9.21 10.10 10.09
CA LEU A 270 -7.79 9.81 10.27
C LEU A 270 -6.95 11.07 10.03
N PRO A 271 -6.26 11.58 11.06
CA PRO A 271 -5.19 12.56 10.85
C PRO A 271 -3.97 11.93 10.18
N ALA A 272 -3.07 12.77 9.67
CA ALA A 272 -1.83 12.32 9.04
C ALA A 272 -1.01 11.44 10.02
N ILE A 273 -0.68 10.21 9.61
CA ILE A 273 0.02 9.24 10.47
C ILE A 273 1.41 9.76 10.89
N GLN A 274 2.03 10.60 10.05
CA GLN A 274 3.35 11.18 10.28
C GLN A 274 3.44 12.02 11.57
N THR A 275 2.32 12.55 12.06
CA THR A 275 2.29 13.37 13.29
C THR A 275 1.39 12.79 14.38
N SER A 276 0.40 11.98 14.01
CA SER A 276 -0.60 11.48 14.94
C SER A 276 -0.32 10.06 15.46
N GLY A 277 0.40 9.25 14.69
CA GLY A 277 0.53 7.80 14.95
C GLY A 277 -0.77 7.02 14.81
N GLN A 278 -1.84 7.60 14.24
CA GLN A 278 -3.13 6.94 14.13
C GLN A 278 -3.27 6.23 12.77
N ALA A 279 -3.50 4.92 12.85
CA ALA A 279 -3.88 4.06 11.72
C ALA A 279 -4.88 3.02 12.21
N LEU A 280 -5.73 2.53 11.32
CA LEU A 280 -6.73 1.51 11.65
C LEU A 280 -6.22 0.12 11.32
N ARG A 281 -6.68 -0.86 12.10
CA ARG A 281 -6.73 -2.27 11.73
C ARG A 281 -8.19 -2.66 11.57
N ILE A 282 -8.59 -3.17 10.40
CA ILE A 282 -9.97 -3.53 10.08
C ILE A 282 -10.02 -5.02 9.74
N PRO A 283 -10.41 -5.90 10.69
CA PRO A 283 -10.47 -7.34 10.48
C PRO A 283 -11.41 -7.72 9.33
N LEU A 284 -10.92 -8.50 8.37
CA LEU A 284 -11.74 -9.06 7.28
C LEU A 284 -12.41 -10.37 7.70
N ASP A 285 -11.79 -11.09 8.64
CA ASP A 285 -12.29 -12.34 9.22
C ASP A 285 -12.36 -12.30 10.76
N ASP A 286 -13.02 -13.31 11.35
CA ASP A 286 -13.23 -13.42 12.80
C ASP A 286 -11.98 -13.87 13.59
N ALA A 287 -11.03 -14.52 12.94
CA ALA A 287 -9.77 -14.97 13.52
C ALA A 287 -8.69 -13.86 13.48
N GLY A 288 -8.90 -12.81 12.68
CA GLY A 288 -7.96 -11.72 12.45
C GLY A 288 -6.75 -12.09 11.59
N GLN A 289 -6.85 -13.14 10.75
CA GLN A 289 -5.76 -13.60 9.88
C GLN A 289 -5.59 -12.73 8.63
N GLU A 290 -6.70 -12.21 8.12
CA GLU A 290 -6.77 -11.21 7.07
C GLU A 290 -7.37 -9.91 7.61
N PHE A 291 -6.71 -8.79 7.36
CA PHE A 291 -7.22 -7.48 7.76
C PHE A 291 -6.71 -6.36 6.85
N LEU A 292 -7.41 -5.24 6.88
CA LEU A 292 -6.95 -4.01 6.26
C LEU A 292 -6.22 -3.14 7.26
N ILE A 293 -5.18 -2.44 6.80
CA ILE A 293 -4.58 -1.32 7.50
C ILE A 293 -4.93 -0.06 6.71
N ALA A 294 -5.52 0.92 7.39
CA ALA A 294 -5.85 2.22 6.78
C ALA A 294 -5.06 3.33 7.45
N GLU A 295 -4.28 4.08 6.67
CA GLU A 295 -3.53 5.23 7.14
C GLU A 295 -3.68 6.42 6.20
N PHE A 296 -3.66 7.64 6.75
CA PHE A 296 -3.63 8.85 5.94
C PHE A 296 -2.20 9.40 5.87
N ARG A 297 -1.72 9.64 4.65
CA ARG A 297 -0.43 10.26 4.35
C ARG A 297 -0.63 11.63 3.74
N ASP A 298 -0.07 12.64 4.38
CA ASP A 298 0.03 13.99 3.82
C ASP A 298 1.44 14.25 3.24
N LEU A 299 1.61 15.32 2.46
CA LEU A 299 2.90 15.70 1.86
C LEU A 299 3.73 16.55 2.83
N ILE A 300 4.02 16.00 4.00
CA ILE A 300 4.76 16.67 5.08
C ILE A 300 6.00 15.88 5.49
N GLY A 301 7.00 16.58 6.02
CA GLY A 301 8.23 15.96 6.51
C GLY A 301 8.92 15.10 5.46
N PHE A 302 9.29 13.88 5.82
CA PHE A 302 9.98 12.93 4.94
C PHE A 302 9.10 12.40 3.78
N ASP A 303 7.78 12.61 3.84
CA ASP A 303 6.85 12.23 2.78
C ASP A 303 6.54 13.33 1.76
N HIS A 304 7.20 14.49 1.83
CA HIS A 304 6.95 15.62 0.93
C HIS A 304 7.11 15.30 -0.58
N GLN A 305 7.79 14.20 -0.93
CA GLN A 305 7.98 13.75 -2.32
C GLN A 305 6.97 12.68 -2.78
N LEU A 306 6.07 12.21 -1.92
CA LEU A 306 5.02 11.25 -2.32
C LEU A 306 4.17 11.84 -3.46
N PRO A 307 3.58 11.00 -4.34
CA PRO A 307 2.90 11.48 -5.53
C PRO A 307 1.55 12.16 -5.23
N GLY A 308 1.02 12.01 -4.02
CA GLY A 308 -0.17 12.72 -3.54
C GLY A 308 -0.46 12.46 -2.06
N ALA A 309 -1.22 13.38 -1.44
CA ALA A 309 -1.79 13.16 -0.12
C ALA A 309 -3.07 12.32 -0.22
N GLY A 310 -3.14 11.21 0.51
CA GLY A 310 -4.22 10.24 0.36
C GLY A 310 -4.22 9.17 1.42
N VAL A 311 -5.29 8.36 1.43
CA VAL A 311 -5.41 7.19 2.31
C VAL A 311 -4.76 6.00 1.62
N LEU A 312 -3.83 5.36 2.31
CA LEU A 312 -3.25 4.10 1.87
C LEU A 312 -4.00 2.96 2.56
N LEU A 313 -4.46 2.00 1.76
CA LEU A 313 -5.14 0.81 2.23
C LEU A 313 -4.24 -0.38 1.93
N TYR A 314 -3.75 -1.04 2.98
CA TYR A 314 -2.97 -2.27 2.86
C TYR A 314 -3.81 -3.46 3.29
N LYS A 315 -3.75 -4.56 2.55
CA LYS A 315 -4.29 -5.85 2.98
C LYS A 315 -3.16 -6.71 3.51
N GLN A 316 -3.27 -7.14 4.77
CA GLN A 316 -2.43 -8.20 5.33
C GLN A 316 -3.17 -9.54 5.23
N ASP A 317 -2.41 -10.60 4.93
CA ASP A 317 -2.84 -12.00 4.97
C ASP A 317 -1.76 -12.87 5.61
N ASP A 318 -2.03 -13.44 6.78
CA ASP A 318 -1.12 -14.31 7.51
C ASP A 318 -0.76 -15.62 6.78
N ASN A 319 -1.58 -16.04 5.81
CA ASN A 319 -1.29 -17.19 4.94
C ASN A 319 -0.49 -16.81 3.69
N GLY A 320 -0.28 -15.51 3.47
CA GLY A 320 0.51 -14.97 2.37
C GLY A 320 2.01 -15.15 2.55
N ARG A 321 2.76 -14.79 1.51
CA ARG A 321 4.23 -14.81 1.50
C ARG A 321 4.79 -13.45 1.15
N LEU A 322 6.02 -13.16 1.59
CA LEU A 322 6.73 -11.96 1.12
C LEU A 322 7.04 -12.03 -0.39
N ARG A 323 7.32 -13.25 -0.87
CA ARG A 323 7.77 -13.53 -2.24
C ARG A 323 7.06 -14.80 -2.74
N PRO A 324 5.75 -14.74 -3.01
CA PRO A 324 4.99 -15.87 -3.53
C PRO A 324 5.50 -16.26 -4.92
N ASP A 325 5.30 -17.51 -5.33
CA ASP A 325 5.59 -17.93 -6.71
C ASP A 325 4.74 -17.09 -7.68
N PRO A 326 5.35 -16.32 -8.61
CA PRO A 326 4.64 -15.50 -9.58
C PRO A 326 3.62 -16.26 -10.43
N ASP A 327 3.81 -17.56 -10.61
CA ASP A 327 2.94 -18.45 -11.40
C ASP A 327 1.84 -19.13 -10.54
N SER A 328 1.72 -18.76 -9.26
CA SER A 328 0.75 -19.32 -8.33
C SER A 328 -0.30 -18.29 -7.88
N ASP A 329 -1.42 -18.79 -7.34
CA ASP A 329 -2.45 -17.97 -6.71
C ASP A 329 -2.12 -17.61 -5.23
N GLN A 330 -0.87 -17.82 -4.79
CA GLN A 330 -0.48 -17.52 -3.42
C GLN A 330 -0.45 -16.01 -3.17
N PRO A 331 -1.18 -15.49 -2.16
CA PRO A 331 -1.21 -14.06 -1.89
C PRO A 331 0.11 -13.56 -1.30
N TYR A 332 0.35 -12.25 -1.44
CA TYR A 332 1.38 -11.60 -0.64
C TYR A 332 0.94 -11.46 0.80
N PHE A 333 1.90 -11.51 1.73
CA PHE A 333 1.64 -11.26 3.15
C PHE A 333 1.10 -9.84 3.39
N LEU A 334 1.59 -8.85 2.64
CA LEU A 334 1.14 -7.46 2.70
C LEU A 334 1.09 -6.89 1.28
N THR A 335 -0.05 -6.31 0.88
CA THR A 335 -0.24 -5.68 -0.44
C THR A 335 -0.96 -4.35 -0.31
N MET A 336 -0.65 -3.38 -1.17
CA MET A 336 -1.44 -2.16 -1.28
C MET A 336 -2.67 -2.39 -2.18
N LEU A 337 -3.84 -1.92 -1.76
CA LEU A 337 -5.05 -1.86 -2.57
C LEU A 337 -5.07 -0.54 -3.33
N GLU A 338 -4.63 -0.54 -4.59
CA GLU A 338 -4.56 0.66 -5.46
C GLU A 338 -5.97 1.20 -5.77
N GLN A 339 -6.24 2.50 -5.57
CA GLN A 339 -7.56 3.09 -5.83
C GLN A 339 -8.03 2.91 -7.28
N ASP A 340 -7.11 3.03 -8.23
CA ASP A 340 -7.42 2.86 -9.65
C ASP A 340 -7.55 1.39 -10.10
N GLY A 341 -7.22 0.44 -9.22
CA GLY A 341 -7.32 -1.00 -9.47
C GLY A 341 -6.47 -1.50 -10.63
N ASN A 342 -5.43 -0.76 -11.03
CA ASN A 342 -4.67 -1.07 -12.23
C ASN A 342 -3.66 -2.23 -12.04
N GLY A 343 -3.29 -2.53 -10.79
CA GLY A 343 -2.40 -3.64 -10.43
C GLY A 343 -0.91 -3.36 -10.68
N SER A 344 -0.49 -2.09 -10.85
CA SER A 344 0.86 -1.73 -11.28
C SER A 344 1.92 -2.12 -10.26
N LEU A 345 1.61 -2.04 -8.96
CA LEU A 345 2.55 -2.39 -7.89
C LEU A 345 2.89 -3.89 -7.86
N VAL A 346 2.01 -4.75 -8.37
CA VAL A 346 2.19 -6.22 -8.38
C VAL A 346 2.59 -6.77 -9.74
N ARG A 347 3.09 -5.91 -10.65
CA ARG A 347 3.60 -6.27 -11.98
C ARG A 347 5.07 -5.88 -12.13
N MET A 348 5.79 -6.61 -12.98
CA MET A 348 7.12 -6.18 -13.44
C MET A 348 6.99 -5.01 -14.43
N ALA A 349 8.08 -4.29 -14.68
CA ALA A 349 8.03 -3.08 -15.49
C ALA A 349 7.57 -3.32 -16.95
N ASP A 350 7.94 -4.45 -17.54
CA ASP A 350 7.54 -4.86 -18.89
C ASP A 350 6.07 -5.33 -18.98
N GLU A 351 5.47 -5.67 -17.84
CA GLU A 351 4.04 -5.98 -17.67
C GLU A 351 3.20 -4.71 -17.39
N GLY A 352 3.83 -3.53 -17.39
CA GLY A 352 3.20 -2.25 -17.04
C GLY A 352 3.27 -1.90 -15.55
N GLY A 353 4.20 -2.52 -14.81
CA GLY A 353 4.43 -2.23 -13.41
C GLY A 353 5.10 -0.88 -13.16
N SER A 354 4.84 -0.30 -11.99
CA SER A 354 5.38 0.99 -11.57
C SER A 354 5.87 0.95 -10.12
N ARG A 355 6.63 1.96 -9.70
CA ARG A 355 7.02 2.17 -8.29
C ARG A 355 5.91 2.84 -7.47
N GLY A 356 4.74 3.04 -8.05
CA GLY A 356 3.61 3.71 -7.43
C GLY A 356 3.35 5.08 -8.03
N GLU A 357 2.09 5.46 -8.04
CA GLU A 357 1.56 6.65 -8.69
C GLU A 357 0.42 7.26 -7.86
N VAL A 358 0.00 8.46 -8.26
CA VAL A 358 -1.04 9.21 -7.52
C VAL A 358 -2.39 8.48 -7.49
N GLY A 359 -2.65 7.61 -8.47
CA GLY A 359 -3.86 6.78 -8.55
C GLY A 359 -3.89 5.61 -7.57
N ASP A 360 -2.77 5.30 -6.89
CA ASP A 360 -2.75 4.21 -5.90
C ASP A 360 -3.47 4.62 -4.61
N ALA A 361 -3.29 5.88 -4.19
CA ALA A 361 -3.79 6.39 -2.93
C ALA A 361 -5.25 6.84 -3.04
N TRP A 362 -6.03 6.55 -2.00
CA TRP A 362 -7.47 6.82 -1.96
C TRP A 362 -7.79 8.26 -1.56
N GLY A 363 -8.80 8.85 -2.19
CA GLY A 363 -9.31 10.18 -1.81
C GLY A 363 -8.51 11.35 -2.38
N VAL A 364 -7.49 11.09 -3.21
CA VAL A 364 -6.65 12.13 -3.78
C VAL A 364 -7.46 13.04 -4.70
N GLY A 365 -7.27 14.36 -4.59
CA GLY A 365 -7.94 15.35 -5.44
C GLY A 365 -9.47 15.38 -5.28
N GLY A 366 -10.02 14.85 -4.18
CA GLY A 366 -11.46 14.77 -3.94
C GLY A 366 -12.15 13.60 -4.64
N VAL A 367 -11.40 12.68 -5.24
CA VAL A 367 -11.97 11.47 -5.85
C VAL A 367 -12.44 10.53 -4.75
N THR A 368 -13.75 10.40 -4.60
CA THR A 368 -14.34 9.43 -3.67
C THR A 368 -14.28 8.01 -4.23
N GLY A 369 -13.94 7.06 -3.39
CA GLY A 369 -13.97 5.63 -3.70
C GLY A 369 -14.77 4.83 -2.68
N ALA A 370 -15.31 3.69 -3.11
CA ALA A 370 -15.90 2.68 -2.24
C ALA A 370 -15.21 1.34 -2.51
N LEU A 371 -15.12 0.48 -1.50
CA LEU A 371 -14.59 -0.86 -1.60
C LEU A 371 -15.53 -1.87 -0.94
N ASP A 372 -15.83 -2.94 -1.67
CA ASP A 372 -16.53 -4.11 -1.18
C ASP A 372 -16.04 -5.37 -1.93
N ALA A 373 -16.69 -6.52 -1.72
CA ALA A 373 -16.29 -7.77 -2.36
C ALA A 373 -16.51 -7.80 -3.89
N THR A 374 -17.17 -6.81 -4.48
CA THR A 374 -17.48 -6.70 -5.91
C THR A 374 -16.72 -5.59 -6.63
N THR A 375 -16.01 -4.74 -5.89
CA THR A 375 -15.17 -3.68 -6.46
C THR A 375 -13.83 -4.24 -6.97
N THR A 376 -13.12 -3.42 -7.74
CA THR A 376 -11.71 -3.63 -8.09
C THR A 376 -10.92 -2.42 -7.58
N PRO A 377 -10.05 -2.57 -6.57
CA PRO A 377 -9.72 -3.81 -5.86
C PRO A 377 -10.88 -4.34 -5.00
N SER A 378 -10.85 -5.64 -4.73
CA SER A 378 -11.91 -6.36 -4.02
C SER A 378 -11.57 -6.57 -2.55
N LEU A 379 -12.56 -6.45 -1.65
CA LEU A 379 -12.44 -6.82 -0.23
C LEU A 379 -12.78 -8.30 0.04
N ARG A 380 -12.63 -9.17 -0.96
CA ARG A 380 -12.71 -10.61 -0.75
C ARG A 380 -11.52 -11.09 0.07
N MET A 381 -11.81 -12.09 0.89
CA MET A 381 -10.76 -12.88 1.55
C MET A 381 -9.99 -13.68 0.50
N SER A 382 -8.80 -14.13 0.85
CA SER A 382 -7.92 -14.82 -0.10
C SER A 382 -8.48 -16.17 -0.58
N ASP A 383 -9.42 -16.75 0.18
CA ASP A 383 -10.22 -17.91 -0.25
C ASP A 383 -11.36 -17.58 -1.24
N GLY A 384 -11.48 -16.30 -1.63
CA GLY A 384 -12.48 -15.78 -2.57
C GLY A 384 -13.84 -15.46 -1.95
N THR A 385 -14.03 -15.70 -0.66
CA THR A 385 -15.30 -15.42 0.02
C THR A 385 -15.43 -13.95 0.39
N TRP A 386 -16.66 -13.51 0.70
CA TRP A 386 -16.94 -12.13 1.09
C TRP A 386 -16.51 -11.91 2.54
N SER A 387 -15.80 -10.81 2.78
CA SER A 387 -15.64 -10.29 4.14
C SER A 387 -16.92 -9.56 4.58
N ARG A 388 -17.00 -9.23 5.87
CA ARG A 388 -18.06 -8.34 6.42
C ARG A 388 -17.78 -6.86 6.22
N VAL A 389 -16.59 -6.56 5.72
CA VAL A 389 -16.07 -5.20 5.67
C VAL A 389 -16.54 -4.54 4.40
N GLN A 390 -17.04 -3.31 4.57
CA GLN A 390 -17.38 -2.42 3.48
C GLN A 390 -16.80 -1.06 3.80
N ILE A 391 -16.12 -0.48 2.82
CA ILE A 391 -15.69 0.92 2.87
C ILE A 391 -16.60 1.67 1.90
N HIS A 392 -17.56 2.38 2.46
CA HIS A 392 -18.64 3.04 1.73
C HIS A 392 -18.21 4.32 1.02
N GLU A 393 -17.18 4.97 1.56
CA GLU A 393 -16.65 6.24 1.11
C GLU A 393 -15.24 6.42 1.68
N VAL A 394 -14.32 6.88 0.85
CA VAL A 394 -13.00 7.40 1.27
C VAL A 394 -12.81 8.77 0.63
N THR A 395 -12.64 9.79 1.47
CA THR A 395 -12.38 11.16 1.03
C THR A 395 -11.28 11.79 1.87
N VAL A 396 -10.62 12.81 1.32
CA VAL A 396 -9.64 13.65 2.03
C VAL A 396 -10.15 15.08 2.04
N GLU A 397 -10.23 15.68 3.22
CA GLU A 397 -10.69 17.05 3.45
C GLU A 397 -9.68 17.79 4.33
N GLY A 398 -8.88 18.68 3.71
CA GLY A 398 -7.85 19.43 4.42
C GLY A 398 -6.76 18.49 4.97
N ASP A 399 -6.56 18.51 6.28
CA ASP A 399 -5.53 17.75 7.00
C ASP A 399 -6.02 16.39 7.54
N ARG A 400 -7.20 15.93 7.08
CA ARG A 400 -7.83 14.68 7.53
C ARG A 400 -8.40 13.86 6.39
N ALA A 401 -8.28 12.55 6.54
CA ALA A 401 -9.08 11.60 5.78
C ALA A 401 -10.37 11.25 6.51
N ARG A 402 -11.40 10.92 5.73
CA ARG A 402 -12.73 10.52 6.19
C ARG A 402 -13.06 9.19 5.53
N LEU A 403 -13.26 8.15 6.33
CA LEU A 403 -13.66 6.83 5.87
C LEU A 403 -15.03 6.52 6.46
N VAL A 404 -16.00 6.16 5.62
CA VAL A 404 -17.27 5.61 6.09
C VAL A 404 -17.20 4.10 5.99
N ILE A 405 -17.19 3.40 7.13
CA ILE A 405 -16.93 1.96 7.18
C ILE A 405 -18.05 1.18 7.86
N SER A 406 -18.15 -0.10 7.51
CA SER A 406 -18.97 -1.09 8.20
C SER A 406 -18.17 -2.36 8.43
N THR A 407 -18.30 -2.94 9.63
CA THR A 407 -17.70 -4.22 10.06
C THR A 407 -18.73 -5.12 10.76
N GLY A 408 -19.98 -4.65 10.85
CA GLY A 408 -21.10 -5.30 11.52
C GLY A 408 -21.32 -6.75 11.10
N ARG A 409 -21.62 -7.64 12.05
CA ARG A 409 -21.93 -9.06 11.79
C ARG A 409 -23.28 -9.24 11.10
N THR A 410 -24.23 -8.38 11.42
CA THR A 410 -25.57 -8.40 10.83
C THR A 410 -25.73 -7.26 9.83
N PRO A 411 -26.37 -7.48 8.67
CA PRO A 411 -26.61 -6.39 7.73
C PRO A 411 -27.56 -5.36 8.33
N ARG A 412 -27.39 -4.09 7.96
CA ARG A 412 -28.33 -3.00 8.25
C ARG A 412 -28.59 -2.20 7.01
N LEU A 413 -29.86 -1.86 6.76
CA LEU A 413 -30.22 -0.93 5.71
C LEU A 413 -30.12 0.50 6.23
N VAL A 414 -29.36 1.34 5.54
CA VAL A 414 -29.29 2.77 5.80
C VAL A 414 -30.55 3.40 5.21
N ALA A 415 -31.38 3.99 6.07
CA ALA A 415 -32.67 4.54 5.66
C ALA A 415 -32.49 5.63 4.59
N PRO A 416 -33.26 5.56 3.48
CA PRO A 416 -33.28 6.64 2.50
C PRO A 416 -33.71 7.95 3.15
N THR A 417 -33.00 9.04 2.87
CA THR A 417 -33.32 10.37 3.41
C THR A 417 -34.28 11.16 2.53
N ALA A 418 -34.53 10.68 1.31
CA ALA A 418 -35.43 11.28 0.34
C ALA A 418 -36.25 10.19 -0.37
N ARG A 419 -37.38 10.60 -0.95
CA ARG A 419 -38.13 9.76 -1.89
C ARG A 419 -37.32 9.57 -3.18
N ALA A 420 -37.48 8.42 -3.80
CA ALA A 420 -36.99 8.16 -5.15
C ALA A 420 -37.91 8.84 -6.17
N GLU A 421 -37.31 9.64 -7.03
CA GLU A 421 -37.99 10.39 -8.07
C GLU A 421 -37.66 9.78 -9.43
N VAL A 422 -38.62 9.06 -10.02
CA VAL A 422 -38.39 8.23 -11.21
C VAL A 422 -39.21 8.72 -12.40
N MET A 423 -38.72 8.45 -13.60
CA MET A 423 -39.51 8.67 -14.82
C MET A 423 -40.60 7.60 -14.93
N GLN A 424 -41.83 7.99 -15.26
CA GLN A 424 -42.90 7.04 -15.52
C GLN A 424 -42.49 6.10 -16.67
N VAL A 425 -43.00 4.87 -16.65
CA VAL A 425 -42.80 3.78 -17.62
C VAL A 425 -41.38 3.23 -17.71
N ARG A 426 -40.36 4.08 -17.60
CA ARG A 426 -38.96 3.67 -17.62
C ARG A 426 -38.63 2.74 -16.46
N THR A 427 -37.75 1.78 -16.73
CA THR A 427 -37.15 0.98 -15.66
C THR A 427 -36.26 1.88 -14.81
N PHE A 428 -36.53 1.94 -13.51
CA PHE A 428 -35.68 2.61 -12.53
C PHE A 428 -34.88 1.59 -11.71
N TYR A 429 -33.80 2.07 -11.10
CA TYR A 429 -32.97 1.32 -10.15
C TYR A 429 -32.62 2.24 -8.99
N GLU A 430 -33.25 2.02 -7.84
CA GLU A 430 -33.06 2.83 -6.65
C GLU A 430 -32.31 2.04 -5.59
N GLY A 431 -31.06 2.45 -5.34
CA GLY A 431 -30.16 1.72 -4.45
C GLY A 431 -30.25 2.19 -3.01
N VAL A 432 -30.55 1.26 -2.11
CA VAL A 432 -30.44 1.47 -0.66
C VAL A 432 -29.16 0.81 -0.14
N ARG A 433 -28.35 1.58 0.59
CA ARG A 433 -27.07 1.11 1.13
C ARG A 433 -27.29 0.06 2.23
N ILE A 434 -26.52 -1.00 2.16
CA ILE A 434 -26.39 -2.06 3.16
C ILE A 434 -25.07 -1.82 3.90
N ALA A 435 -25.13 -1.80 5.22
CA ALA A 435 -24.00 -1.67 6.11
C ALA A 435 -23.77 -2.99 6.86
N GLY A 436 -22.59 -3.60 6.71
CA GLY A 436 -22.20 -4.85 7.34
C GLY A 436 -22.96 -6.07 6.83
N GLY A 437 -22.77 -7.22 7.49
CA GLY A 437 -23.22 -8.51 7.01
C GLY A 437 -22.29 -9.10 5.95
N ILE A 438 -22.59 -10.32 5.49
CA ILE A 438 -21.80 -11.00 4.46
C ILE A 438 -22.65 -11.15 3.20
N GLY A 439 -22.22 -10.55 2.08
CA GLY A 439 -22.93 -10.73 0.81
C GLY A 439 -22.75 -12.13 0.20
N PRO A 440 -23.37 -12.39 -0.97
CA PRO A 440 -24.36 -11.53 -1.63
C PRO A 440 -25.64 -11.41 -0.80
N TYR A 441 -26.37 -10.31 -1.01
CA TYR A 441 -27.59 -9.99 -0.25
C TYR A 441 -28.85 -10.28 -1.06
N GLU A 442 -29.89 -10.74 -0.38
CA GLU A 442 -31.22 -10.98 -0.95
C GLU A 442 -32.25 -10.03 -0.34
N GLY A 443 -33.10 -9.42 -1.17
CA GLY A 443 -34.17 -8.57 -0.66
C GLY A 443 -35.30 -9.39 -0.04
N VAL A 444 -35.79 -8.94 1.12
CA VAL A 444 -36.88 -9.57 1.88
C VAL A 444 -38.00 -8.56 2.04
N GLY A 445 -39.16 -8.86 1.47
CA GLY A 445 -40.33 -7.98 1.55
C GLY A 445 -41.30 -8.25 0.41
N ALA A 446 -42.51 -7.74 0.56
CA ALA A 446 -43.48 -7.74 -0.53
C ALA A 446 -43.22 -6.55 -1.44
N LEU A 447 -43.10 -6.82 -2.74
CA LEU A 447 -42.91 -5.79 -3.76
C LEU A 447 -44.22 -5.55 -4.52
N PRO A 448 -44.49 -4.30 -4.98
CA PRO A 448 -45.54 -4.04 -5.94
C PRO A 448 -45.37 -4.87 -7.22
N PRO A 449 -46.45 -5.17 -7.96
CA PRO A 449 -46.34 -5.83 -9.26
C PRO A 449 -45.37 -5.09 -10.20
N GLY A 450 -44.47 -5.84 -10.85
CA GLY A 450 -43.47 -5.29 -11.75
C GLY A 450 -42.19 -4.79 -11.07
N PHE A 451 -42.09 -4.88 -9.74
CA PHE A 451 -40.89 -4.52 -8.99
C PHE A 451 -40.10 -5.79 -8.63
N TRP A 452 -38.77 -5.68 -8.54
CA TRP A 452 -37.88 -6.74 -8.07
C TRP A 452 -36.70 -6.16 -7.27
N PHE A 453 -36.03 -7.03 -6.52
CA PHE A 453 -34.79 -6.73 -5.82
C PHE A 453 -33.59 -7.18 -6.64
N GLU A 454 -32.50 -6.41 -6.58
CA GLU A 454 -31.22 -6.77 -7.15
C GLU A 454 -30.09 -6.34 -6.22
N GLY A 455 -29.34 -7.30 -5.65
CA GLY A 455 -28.16 -7.01 -4.83
C GLY A 455 -26.96 -6.66 -5.71
N ARG A 456 -26.30 -5.53 -5.44
CA ARG A 456 -25.04 -5.12 -6.07
C ARG A 456 -24.07 -4.57 -5.04
N GLY A 457 -22.99 -5.29 -4.76
CA GLY A 457 -21.99 -4.88 -3.77
C GLY A 457 -22.61 -4.62 -2.40
N ASP A 458 -22.38 -3.42 -1.88
CA ASP A 458 -22.98 -2.88 -0.65
C ASP A 458 -24.41 -2.30 -0.82
N ARG A 459 -25.12 -2.54 -1.92
CA ARG A 459 -26.46 -1.98 -2.16
C ARG A 459 -27.51 -3.04 -2.46
N MET A 460 -28.72 -2.79 -1.96
CA MET A 460 -29.94 -3.42 -2.43
C MET A 460 -30.66 -2.47 -3.38
N LEU A 461 -30.71 -2.82 -4.65
CA LEU A 461 -31.50 -2.07 -5.63
C LEU A 461 -32.96 -2.52 -5.57
N VAL A 462 -33.86 -1.55 -5.44
CA VAL A 462 -35.27 -1.71 -5.77
C VAL A 462 -35.43 -1.26 -7.22
N ALA A 463 -35.80 -2.19 -8.09
CA ALA A 463 -35.98 -1.92 -9.51
C ALA A 463 -37.41 -2.21 -9.93
N GLY A 464 -37.89 -1.50 -10.94
CA GLY A 464 -39.27 -1.61 -11.41
C GLY A 464 -39.64 -0.53 -12.42
N SER A 465 -40.92 -0.44 -12.74
CA SER A 465 -41.49 0.66 -13.52
C SER A 465 -42.80 1.15 -12.89
N LEU A 466 -43.05 2.46 -12.94
CA LEU A 466 -44.33 3.06 -12.56
C LEU A 466 -45.16 3.36 -13.80
N THR A 467 -46.36 2.81 -13.91
CA THR A 467 -47.27 3.07 -15.04
C THR A 467 -48.28 4.18 -14.78
N ASP A 468 -48.32 4.72 -13.56
CA ASP A 468 -49.19 5.82 -13.13
C ASP A 468 -48.39 6.83 -12.25
N ASP A 469 -49.04 7.93 -11.88
CA ASP A 469 -48.46 9.00 -11.06
C ASP A 469 -48.60 8.77 -9.55
N ALA A 470 -49.27 7.69 -9.13
CA ALA A 470 -49.49 7.43 -7.72
C ALA A 470 -48.18 6.91 -7.07
N PRO A 471 -47.77 7.49 -5.92
CA PRO A 471 -46.55 7.04 -5.24
C PRO A 471 -46.72 5.61 -4.72
N ARG A 472 -45.61 4.86 -4.70
CA ARG A 472 -45.54 3.51 -4.15
C ARG A 472 -44.53 3.49 -3.00
N THR A 473 -44.98 3.06 -1.83
CA THR A 473 -44.07 2.78 -0.71
C THR A 473 -43.70 1.31 -0.70
N VAL A 474 -42.41 1.04 -0.72
CA VAL A 474 -41.83 -0.30 -0.65
C VAL A 474 -41.17 -0.44 0.72
N THR A 475 -41.69 -1.34 1.56
CA THR A 475 -41.06 -1.68 2.85
C THR A 475 -40.35 -3.02 2.73
N PHE A 476 -39.06 -3.04 3.04
CA PHE A 476 -38.22 -4.23 2.87
C PHE A 476 -37.04 -4.25 3.83
N ALA A 477 -36.49 -5.46 4.01
CA ALA A 477 -35.23 -5.74 4.65
C ALA A 477 -34.30 -6.47 3.66
N VAL A 478 -33.07 -6.77 4.08
CA VAL A 478 -32.16 -7.65 3.34
C VAL A 478 -31.76 -8.84 4.19
N ARG A 479 -31.53 -9.98 3.54
CA ARG A 479 -30.92 -11.18 4.12
C ARG A 479 -29.50 -11.31 3.59
N ASP A 480 -28.55 -11.55 4.49
CA ASP A 480 -27.16 -11.86 4.13
C ASP A 480 -26.96 -13.36 3.83
N SER A 481 -25.79 -13.74 3.33
CA SER A 481 -25.49 -15.14 3.00
C SER A 481 -25.38 -16.06 4.23
N GLY A 482 -25.19 -15.48 5.42
CA GLY A 482 -25.25 -16.17 6.71
C GLY A 482 -26.68 -16.39 7.23
N GLY A 483 -27.69 -15.83 6.56
CA GLY A 483 -29.10 -15.93 6.92
C GLY A 483 -29.61 -14.84 7.88
N ASN A 484 -28.76 -13.90 8.31
CA ASN A 484 -29.15 -12.76 9.13
C ASN A 484 -30.03 -11.80 8.33
N VAL A 485 -31.02 -11.19 8.98
CA VAL A 485 -31.94 -10.24 8.34
C VAL A 485 -31.74 -8.85 8.95
N SER A 486 -31.71 -7.82 8.10
CA SER A 486 -31.53 -6.43 8.52
C SER A 486 -32.77 -5.84 9.20
N ASN A 487 -32.64 -4.60 9.67
CA ASN A 487 -33.80 -3.75 9.91
C ASN A 487 -34.61 -3.55 8.62
N GLU A 488 -35.90 -3.30 8.76
CA GLU A 488 -36.76 -2.86 7.66
C GLU A 488 -36.57 -1.36 7.42
N VAL A 489 -36.66 -0.96 6.15
CA VAL A 489 -36.74 0.44 5.71
C VAL A 489 -37.87 0.60 4.71
N SER A 490 -38.38 1.81 4.59
CA SER A 490 -39.40 2.16 3.59
C SER A 490 -38.78 3.11 2.56
N LEU A 491 -38.91 2.76 1.29
CA LEU A 491 -38.57 3.61 0.15
C LEU A 491 -39.88 4.07 -0.52
N GLU A 492 -40.12 5.37 -0.57
CA GLU A 492 -41.20 5.94 -1.37
C GLU A 492 -40.68 6.23 -2.78
N VAL A 493 -41.34 5.68 -3.79
CA VAL A 493 -41.04 5.89 -5.20
C VAL A 493 -42.18 6.70 -5.82
N ALA A 494 -41.87 7.83 -6.42
CA ALA A 494 -42.84 8.74 -7.03
C ALA A 494 -42.43 9.12 -8.46
N ALA A 495 -43.41 9.25 -9.35
CA ALA A 495 -43.16 9.68 -10.71
C ALA A 495 -42.95 11.20 -10.78
N THR A 496 -41.92 11.66 -11.49
CA THR A 496 -41.62 13.10 -11.65
C THR A 496 -42.33 13.75 -12.82
N SER A 497 -42.60 12.99 -13.89
CA SER A 497 -43.24 13.47 -15.11
C SER A 497 -43.81 12.30 -15.92
N PRO A 498 -44.87 12.52 -16.72
CA PRO A 498 -45.34 11.52 -17.65
C PRO A 498 -44.29 11.23 -18.73
N TRP A 499 -44.24 9.97 -19.16
CA TRP A 499 -43.33 9.55 -20.22
C TRP A 499 -43.77 10.13 -21.57
N LEU A 500 -42.96 11.01 -22.16
CA LEU A 500 -43.17 11.56 -23.51
C LEU A 500 -42.28 10.81 -24.50
N VAL A 501 -42.88 10.05 -25.41
CA VAL A 501 -42.15 9.20 -26.35
C VAL A 501 -41.89 9.95 -27.65
N SER A 502 -40.61 10.06 -28.04
CA SER A 502 -40.25 10.55 -29.36
C SER A 502 -40.48 9.47 -30.42
N LEU A 503 -40.84 9.87 -31.63
CA LEU A 503 -41.01 8.93 -32.75
C LEU A 503 -39.70 8.20 -33.08
N GLY A 504 -38.55 8.85 -32.90
CA GLY A 504 -37.23 8.25 -33.12
C GLY A 504 -36.97 7.08 -32.17
N THR A 505 -37.23 7.28 -30.87
CA THR A 505 -37.08 6.25 -29.84
C THR A 505 -37.98 5.02 -30.09
N LEU A 506 -39.22 5.24 -30.58
CA LEU A 506 -40.13 4.15 -30.95
C LEU A 506 -39.64 3.33 -32.15
N LEU A 507 -39.02 4.01 -33.10
CA LEU A 507 -38.55 3.42 -34.35
C LEU A 507 -37.16 2.79 -34.21
N GLN A 508 -36.42 3.13 -33.15
CA GLN A 508 -35.06 2.66 -32.89
C GLN A 508 -34.90 1.14 -33.06
N PRO A 509 -35.77 0.26 -32.51
CA PRO A 509 -35.63 -1.19 -32.68
C PRO A 509 -35.89 -1.70 -34.10
N PHE A 510 -36.45 -0.87 -34.98
CA PHE A 510 -36.83 -1.25 -36.34
C PHE A 510 -35.94 -0.62 -37.42
N LEU A 511 -35.30 0.52 -37.12
CA LEU A 511 -34.62 1.35 -38.12
C LEU A 511 -33.15 1.68 -37.82
N GLU A 512 -32.56 1.09 -36.77
CA GLU A 512 -31.15 1.35 -36.37
C GLU A 512 -30.79 2.86 -36.39
N SER A 513 -31.61 3.69 -35.71
CA SER A 513 -31.30 5.12 -35.56
C SER A 513 -30.22 5.37 -34.49
N ASP A 514 -29.81 6.62 -34.32
CA ASP A 514 -28.84 7.02 -33.26
C ASP A 514 -29.52 7.28 -31.89
N GLU A 515 -30.83 6.99 -31.76
CA GLU A 515 -31.59 7.19 -30.52
C GLU A 515 -31.32 6.07 -29.50
N ALA A 516 -31.56 6.32 -28.22
CA ALA A 516 -31.44 5.25 -27.22
C ALA A 516 -32.56 4.20 -27.41
N PRO A 517 -32.27 2.89 -27.29
CA PRO A 517 -33.31 1.86 -27.34
C PRO A 517 -34.26 1.98 -26.12
N PRO A 518 -35.54 1.62 -26.26
CA PRO A 518 -36.46 1.58 -25.12
C PRO A 518 -35.99 0.62 -24.03
N THR A 519 -36.14 1.04 -22.77
CA THR A 519 -35.91 0.25 -21.55
C THR A 519 -36.91 -0.91 -21.44
N PRO A 520 -36.63 -1.95 -20.62
CA PRO A 520 -37.56 -3.06 -20.42
C PRO A 520 -38.98 -2.61 -20.01
N GLY A 521 -39.10 -1.62 -19.13
CA GLY A 521 -40.39 -1.05 -18.72
C GLY A 521 -41.12 -0.35 -19.87
N GLU A 522 -40.39 0.39 -20.72
CA GLU A 522 -40.95 1.01 -21.93
C GLU A 522 -41.40 -0.04 -22.96
N LEU A 523 -40.62 -1.11 -23.16
CA LEU A 523 -40.99 -2.21 -24.06
C LEU A 523 -42.27 -2.92 -23.59
N THR A 524 -42.38 -3.24 -22.30
CA THR A 524 -43.60 -3.84 -21.74
C THR A 524 -44.80 -2.93 -21.88
N HIS A 525 -44.66 -1.63 -21.58
CA HIS A 525 -45.77 -0.68 -21.73
C HIS A 525 -46.22 -0.53 -23.19
N LEU A 526 -45.28 -0.50 -24.14
CA LEU A 526 -45.61 -0.42 -25.56
C LEU A 526 -46.31 -1.67 -26.08
N ASP A 527 -45.93 -2.87 -25.63
CA ASP A 527 -46.64 -4.11 -25.94
C ASP A 527 -48.05 -4.13 -25.30
N ASP A 528 -48.17 -3.76 -24.02
CA ASP A 528 -49.44 -3.73 -23.29
C ASP A 528 -50.47 -2.75 -23.89
N THR A 529 -50.02 -1.55 -24.26
CA THR A 529 -50.85 -0.56 -24.97
C THR A 529 -51.04 -0.93 -26.45
N GLY A 530 -50.14 -1.76 -26.97
CA GLY A 530 -50.09 -2.32 -28.30
C GLY A 530 -50.99 -3.55 -28.48
N ASN A 531 -50.50 -4.57 -29.16
CA ASN A 531 -51.25 -5.78 -29.45
C ASN A 531 -51.15 -6.85 -28.34
N GLY A 532 -50.27 -6.65 -27.35
CA GLY A 532 -50.18 -7.42 -26.12
C GLY A 532 -49.76 -8.87 -26.33
N ASN A 533 -48.79 -9.12 -27.22
CA ASN A 533 -48.35 -10.47 -27.57
C ASN A 533 -47.10 -10.94 -26.81
N GLY A 534 -46.60 -10.13 -25.87
CA GLY A 534 -45.43 -10.41 -25.05
C GLY A 534 -44.13 -9.91 -25.68
N ARG A 535 -44.17 -9.18 -26.79
CA ARG A 535 -42.99 -8.62 -27.47
C ARG A 535 -43.35 -7.32 -28.15
N TYR A 536 -42.49 -6.31 -27.98
CA TYR A 536 -42.58 -5.09 -28.77
C TYR A 536 -42.29 -5.36 -30.27
N ASP A 537 -43.28 -5.14 -31.12
CA ASP A 537 -43.22 -5.35 -32.55
C ASP A 537 -43.97 -4.27 -33.38
N VAL A 538 -44.01 -4.46 -34.70
CA VAL A 538 -44.63 -3.50 -35.64
C VAL A 538 -46.13 -3.32 -35.37
N GLY A 539 -46.80 -4.32 -34.82
CA GLY A 539 -48.20 -4.25 -34.44
C GLY A 539 -48.45 -3.28 -33.28
N ASP A 540 -47.55 -3.26 -32.29
CA ASP A 540 -47.60 -2.32 -31.17
C ASP A 540 -47.37 -0.89 -31.64
N LEU A 541 -46.31 -0.70 -32.43
CA LEU A 541 -46.00 0.58 -33.04
C LEU A 541 -47.19 1.12 -33.86
N ARG A 542 -47.80 0.26 -34.68
CA ARG A 542 -48.97 0.65 -35.49
C ARG A 542 -50.14 1.09 -34.63
N ARG A 543 -50.39 0.41 -33.51
CA ARG A 543 -51.48 0.78 -32.60
C ARG A 543 -51.15 2.08 -31.87
N TRP A 544 -49.95 2.22 -31.34
CA TRP A 544 -49.50 3.44 -30.68
C TRP A 544 -49.62 4.67 -31.60
N MET A 545 -49.21 4.56 -32.86
CA MET A 545 -49.34 5.63 -33.86
C MET A 545 -50.79 5.98 -34.23
N ARG A 546 -51.76 5.10 -33.99
CA ARG A 546 -53.18 5.41 -34.20
C ARG A 546 -53.76 6.19 -33.03
N ASP A 547 -53.30 5.87 -31.83
CA ASP A 547 -53.87 6.39 -30.59
C ASP A 547 -53.25 7.74 -30.18
N ASN A 548 -52.05 8.08 -30.68
CA ASN A 548 -51.27 9.27 -30.29
C ASN A 548 -51.00 10.26 -31.44
N ARG A 549 -51.90 10.36 -32.43
CA ARG A 549 -51.80 11.27 -33.58
C ARG A 549 -52.54 12.59 -33.42
#